data_AF-A0A9X8CQR8-F1
#
_entry.id   AF-A0A9X8CQR8-F1
#
_cell.length_a   1.000
_cell.length_b   1.000
_cell.length_c   1.000
_cell.angle_alpha   90.00
_cell.angle_beta   90.00
_cell.angle_gamma   90.00
#
_symmetry.space_group_name_H-M   'P 1'
#
loop_
_entity.id
_entity.type
_entity.pdbx_description
1 polymer ?
#
loop_
_entity_poly.entity_id
_entity_poly.type
_entity_poly.pdbx_seq_one_letter_code
_entity_poly.pdbx_strand_id
1 'polypeptide(L)'
;MQQGSQGLVELILSSDSFYDFLSAIQFLDSVTSYNTDQIQSLVDLTTELSNTQSDLNSQLSQAETERQNAQDALDSAVAAREALQQQMAEEQAEQEAEAQAALQEAAQSEGQTFQTESGNTTTVEVPQSSSNSSSNSSSSSESVNWQSDKDSFVSQWSARIDAYLAGSPLAGYGSTFAAAAWDYGIDPRLSPAIAAVESSKGLYCAYPHNAWGWGNVSWNSWETAIYAHTAGLASGYGGYLTYAMAQKYCPPNSSAWYSSVAANMAMI
;
A
#
# COMPACT_ATOMS: atom_id res chain seq x y z
N MET A 1 -25.33 -71.84 8.57
CA MET A 1 -24.36 -72.37 9.57
C MET A 1 -25.07 -73.34 10.53
N GLN A 2 -25.47 -74.53 10.07
CA GLN A 2 -26.22 -75.51 10.90
C GLN A 2 -25.55 -76.88 11.03
N GLN A 3 -24.30 -77.03 10.53
CA GLN A 3 -23.57 -78.30 10.62
C GLN A 3 -22.70 -78.44 11.89
N GLY A 4 -22.44 -77.35 12.62
CA GLY A 4 -21.64 -77.40 13.85
C GLY A 4 -22.38 -77.96 15.08
N SER A 5 -23.71 -77.83 15.18
CA SER A 5 -24.45 -78.23 16.38
C SER A 5 -24.63 -79.75 16.50
N GLN A 6 -24.68 -80.48 15.37
CA GLN A 6 -24.90 -81.93 15.38
C GLN A 6 -23.67 -82.71 15.89
N GLY A 7 -22.46 -82.31 15.51
CA GLY A 7 -21.22 -82.98 15.97
C GLY A 7 -20.87 -82.69 17.44
N LEU A 8 -21.28 -81.54 17.98
CA LEU A 8 -21.06 -81.19 19.39
C LEU A 8 -21.96 -81.99 20.32
N VAL A 9 -23.21 -82.23 19.92
CA VAL A 9 -24.14 -83.08 20.67
C VAL A 9 -23.64 -84.52 20.71
N GLU A 10 -23.02 -85.02 19.63
CA GLU A 10 -22.44 -86.36 19.55
C GLU A 10 -21.13 -86.49 20.36
N LEU A 11 -20.31 -85.43 20.44
CA LEU A 11 -19.11 -85.39 21.30
C LEU A 11 -19.47 -85.37 22.80
N ILE A 12 -20.53 -84.64 23.16
CA ILE A 12 -21.06 -84.60 24.53
C ILE A 12 -21.65 -85.98 24.91
N LEU A 13 -22.36 -86.64 23.99
CA LEU A 13 -22.99 -87.95 24.23
C LEU A 13 -22.03 -89.14 24.15
N SER A 14 -20.84 -88.96 23.57
CA SER A 14 -19.79 -90.00 23.47
C SER A 14 -18.72 -89.92 24.56
N SER A 15 -18.89 -89.06 25.58
CA SER A 15 -17.95 -88.92 26.69
C SER A 15 -17.93 -90.16 27.60
N ASP A 16 -16.74 -90.74 27.83
CA ASP A 16 -16.55 -92.01 28.56
C ASP A 16 -16.85 -91.93 30.07
N SER A 17 -16.86 -90.72 30.66
CA SER A 17 -17.15 -90.51 32.08
C SER A 17 -17.95 -89.22 32.33
N PHE A 18 -18.67 -89.16 33.45
CA PHE A 18 -19.39 -87.95 33.89
C PHE A 18 -18.44 -86.74 34.06
N TYR A 19 -17.17 -86.98 34.37
CA TYR A 19 -16.15 -85.94 34.49
C TYR A 19 -15.72 -85.38 33.13
N ASP A 20 -15.57 -86.23 32.12
CA ASP A 20 -15.25 -85.83 30.75
C ASP A 20 -16.44 -85.09 30.11
N PHE A 21 -17.66 -85.53 30.40
CA PHE A 21 -18.89 -84.82 30.04
C PHE A 21 -18.94 -83.42 30.65
N LEU A 22 -18.66 -83.27 31.95
CA LEU A 22 -18.66 -81.97 32.62
C LEU A 22 -17.55 -81.05 32.10
N SER A 23 -16.38 -81.60 31.81
CA SER A 23 -15.24 -80.87 31.24
C SER A 23 -15.50 -80.42 29.80
N ALA A 24 -16.13 -81.27 28.98
CA ALA A 24 -16.57 -80.92 27.63
C ALA A 24 -17.63 -79.81 27.64
N ILE A 25 -18.58 -79.84 28.58
CA ILE A 25 -19.56 -78.76 28.77
C ILE A 25 -18.90 -77.45 29.20
N GLN A 26 -17.98 -77.48 30.18
CA GLN A 26 -17.25 -76.28 30.61
C GLN A 26 -16.36 -75.70 29.52
N PHE A 27 -15.69 -76.56 28.74
CA PHE A 27 -14.90 -76.13 27.60
C PHE A 27 -15.77 -75.51 26.50
N LEU A 28 -16.92 -76.11 26.19
CA LEU A 28 -17.87 -75.57 25.22
C LEU A 28 -18.46 -74.24 25.67
N ASP A 29 -18.79 -74.09 26.95
CA ASP A 29 -19.25 -72.83 27.53
C ASP A 29 -18.16 -71.74 27.42
N SER A 30 -16.91 -72.09 27.76
CA SER A 30 -15.77 -71.17 27.65
C SER A 30 -15.47 -70.76 26.21
N VAL A 31 -15.45 -71.69 25.26
CA VAL A 31 -15.24 -71.41 23.84
C VAL A 31 -16.40 -70.63 23.25
N THR A 32 -17.64 -70.93 23.65
CA THR A 32 -18.83 -70.18 23.20
C THR A 32 -18.79 -68.77 23.73
N SER A 33 -18.50 -68.55 25.01
CA SER A 33 -18.32 -67.22 25.60
C SER A 33 -17.23 -66.44 24.89
N TYR A 34 -16.04 -67.04 24.70
CA TYR A 34 -14.93 -66.39 24.00
C TYR A 34 -15.30 -66.02 22.55
N ASN A 35 -15.94 -66.93 21.82
CA ASN A 35 -16.37 -66.67 20.45
C ASN A 35 -17.46 -65.58 20.39
N THR A 36 -18.39 -65.56 21.35
CA THR A 36 -19.40 -64.49 21.48
C THR A 36 -18.75 -63.15 21.76
N ASP A 37 -17.74 -63.08 22.65
CA ASP A 37 -16.99 -61.86 22.94
C ASP A 37 -16.21 -61.35 21.72
N GLN A 38 -15.57 -62.25 20.97
CA GLN A 38 -14.86 -61.88 19.72
C GLN A 38 -15.82 -61.40 18.63
N ILE A 39 -17.00 -62.01 18.50
CA ILE A 39 -18.04 -61.53 17.57
C ILE A 39 -18.51 -60.13 17.98
N GLN A 40 -18.72 -59.89 19.28
CA GLN A 40 -19.11 -58.57 19.77
C GLN A 40 -18.02 -57.51 19.47
N SER A 41 -16.75 -57.84 19.71
CA SER A 41 -15.64 -56.94 19.37
C SER A 41 -15.55 -56.64 17.87
N LEU A 42 -15.78 -57.63 17.00
CA LEU A 42 -15.83 -57.40 15.55
C LEU A 42 -17.02 -56.53 15.13
N VAL A 43 -18.17 -56.68 15.78
CA VAL A 43 -19.33 -55.81 15.56
C VAL A 43 -18.99 -54.38 15.97
N ASP A 44 -18.39 -54.18 17.13
CA ASP A 44 -18.00 -52.86 17.64
C ASP A 44 -16.99 -52.18 16.70
N LEU A 45 -15.95 -52.89 16.26
CA LEU A 45 -14.96 -52.40 15.29
C LEU A 45 -15.62 -52.06 13.94
N THR A 46 -16.59 -52.86 13.49
CA THR A 46 -17.33 -52.58 12.25
C THR A 46 -18.14 -51.29 12.38
N THR A 47 -18.78 -51.08 13.54
CA THR A 47 -19.51 -49.84 13.83
C THR A 47 -18.58 -48.62 13.90
N GLU A 48 -17.44 -48.73 14.58
CA GLU A 48 -16.45 -47.66 14.68
C GLU A 48 -15.87 -47.29 13.30
N LEU A 49 -15.54 -48.29 12.48
CA LEU A 49 -15.04 -48.08 11.12
C LEU A 49 -16.09 -47.40 10.24
N SER A 50 -17.37 -47.81 10.34
CA SER A 50 -18.47 -47.16 9.63
C SER A 50 -18.64 -45.70 10.05
N ASN A 51 -18.56 -45.41 11.36
CA ASN A 51 -18.65 -44.05 11.88
C ASN A 51 -17.48 -43.18 11.41
N THR A 52 -16.26 -43.73 11.47
CA THR A 52 -15.03 -43.06 11.02
C THR A 52 -15.09 -42.77 9.52
N GLN A 53 -15.57 -43.71 8.70
CA GLN A 53 -15.76 -43.49 7.27
C GLN A 53 -16.78 -42.37 6.99
N SER A 54 -17.88 -42.35 7.74
CA SER A 54 -18.88 -41.29 7.60
C SER A 54 -18.32 -39.92 7.98
N ASP A 55 -17.57 -39.85 9.08
CA ASP A 55 -16.96 -38.61 9.56
C ASP A 55 -15.89 -38.09 8.59
N LEU A 56 -15.01 -38.96 8.11
CA LEU A 56 -13.98 -38.61 7.13
C LEU A 56 -14.60 -38.08 5.83
N ASN A 57 -15.68 -38.71 5.35
CA ASN A 57 -16.39 -38.21 4.17
C ASN A 57 -17.00 -36.82 4.39
N SER A 58 -17.53 -36.56 5.60
CA SER A 58 -18.05 -35.24 5.96
C SER A 58 -16.93 -34.20 6.01
N GLN A 59 -15.81 -34.50 6.67
CA GLN A 59 -14.64 -33.63 6.75
C GLN A 59 -14.05 -33.33 5.37
N LEU A 60 -13.94 -34.34 4.49
CA LEU A 60 -13.46 -34.14 3.12
C LEU A 60 -14.37 -33.19 2.33
N SER A 61 -15.69 -33.34 2.45
CA SER A 61 -16.65 -32.45 1.79
C SER A 61 -16.56 -31.01 2.32
N GLN A 62 -16.35 -30.84 3.62
CA GLN A 62 -16.18 -29.52 4.24
C GLN A 62 -14.86 -28.88 3.78
N ALA A 63 -13.76 -29.61 3.85
CA ALA A 63 -12.44 -29.14 3.42
C ALA A 63 -12.43 -28.74 1.94
N GLU A 64 -13.11 -29.48 1.06
CA GLU A 64 -13.22 -29.12 -0.36
C GLU A 64 -14.06 -27.85 -0.57
N THR A 65 -15.13 -27.67 0.20
CA THR A 65 -15.94 -26.44 0.18
C THR A 65 -15.13 -25.24 0.67
N GLU A 66 -14.39 -25.41 1.77
CA GLU A 66 -13.51 -24.37 2.31
C GLU A 66 -12.38 -24.01 1.33
N ARG A 67 -11.77 -25.01 0.69
CA ARG A 67 -10.76 -24.82 -0.35
C ARG A 67 -11.32 -24.00 -1.52
N GLN A 68 -12.53 -24.32 -1.97
CA GLN A 68 -13.17 -23.56 -3.05
C GLN A 68 -13.47 -22.13 -2.62
N ASN A 69 -14.05 -21.93 -1.44
CA ASN A 69 -14.32 -20.59 -0.90
C ASN A 69 -13.04 -19.76 -0.75
N ALA A 70 -11.94 -20.37 -0.29
CA ALA A 70 -10.65 -19.71 -0.16
C ALA A 70 -10.06 -19.33 -1.54
N GLN A 71 -10.21 -20.21 -2.54
CA GLN A 71 -9.79 -19.93 -3.91
C GLN A 71 -10.58 -18.76 -4.50
N ASP A 72 -11.91 -18.77 -4.38
CA ASP A 72 -12.77 -17.70 -4.87
C ASP A 72 -12.45 -16.35 -4.20
N ALA A 73 -12.16 -16.36 -2.89
CA ALA A 73 -11.74 -15.17 -2.16
C ALA A 73 -10.36 -14.64 -2.61
N LEU A 74 -9.40 -15.52 -2.91
CA LEU A 74 -8.10 -15.14 -3.45
C LEU A 74 -8.23 -14.54 -4.85
N ASP A 75 -9.01 -15.16 -5.73
CA ASP A 75 -9.23 -14.67 -7.09
C ASP A 75 -9.93 -13.30 -7.08
N SER A 76 -10.92 -13.11 -6.18
CA SER A 76 -11.56 -11.82 -5.97
C SER A 76 -10.58 -10.75 -5.45
N ALA A 77 -9.70 -11.10 -4.50
CA ALA A 77 -8.70 -10.18 -3.98
C ALA A 77 -7.65 -9.78 -5.03
N VAL A 78 -7.23 -10.73 -5.86
CA VAL A 78 -6.29 -10.47 -6.97
C VAL A 78 -6.95 -9.55 -8.01
N ALA A 79 -8.18 -9.85 -8.42
CA ALA A 79 -8.92 -9.01 -9.37
C ALA A 79 -9.13 -7.58 -8.83
N ALA A 80 -9.45 -7.43 -7.54
CA ALA A 80 -9.58 -6.12 -6.91
C ALA A 80 -8.25 -5.35 -6.89
N ARG A 81 -7.13 -6.03 -6.60
CA ARG A 81 -5.80 -5.42 -6.64
C ARG A 81 -5.41 -5.00 -8.06
N GLU A 82 -5.67 -5.83 -9.06
CA GLU A 82 -5.38 -5.53 -10.46
C GLU A 82 -6.21 -4.35 -10.97
N ALA A 83 -7.51 -4.30 -10.63
CA ALA A 83 -8.37 -3.16 -10.96
C ALA A 83 -7.86 -1.85 -10.34
N LEU A 84 -7.45 -1.88 -9.06
CA LEU A 84 -6.86 -0.70 -8.40
C LEU A 84 -5.51 -0.30 -9.03
N GLN A 85 -4.68 -1.27 -9.42
CA GLN A 85 -3.42 -1.00 -10.11
C GLN A 85 -3.65 -0.36 -11.49
N GLN A 86 -4.63 -0.85 -12.24
CA GLN A 86 -5.02 -0.27 -13.52
C GLN A 86 -5.54 1.16 -13.34
N GLN A 87 -6.44 1.38 -12.38
CA GLN A 87 -6.95 2.71 -12.08
C GLN A 87 -5.82 3.69 -11.72
N MET A 88 -4.90 3.31 -10.83
CA MET A 88 -3.75 4.16 -10.48
C MET A 88 -2.85 4.44 -11.69
N ALA A 89 -2.63 3.47 -12.57
CA ALA A 89 -1.82 3.65 -13.77
C ALA A 89 -2.49 4.57 -14.80
N GLU A 90 -3.82 4.46 -14.96
CA GLU A 90 -4.60 5.35 -15.82
C GLU A 90 -4.60 6.79 -15.29
N GLU A 91 -4.83 6.98 -13.99
CA GLU A 91 -4.75 8.31 -13.35
C GLU A 91 -3.35 8.93 -13.47
N GLN A 92 -2.28 8.13 -13.32
CA GLN A 92 -0.90 8.59 -13.53
C GLN A 92 -0.66 8.97 -14.99
N ALA A 93 -1.09 8.15 -15.95
CA ALA A 93 -0.93 8.43 -17.36
C ALA A 93 -1.69 9.69 -17.81
N GLU A 94 -2.89 9.92 -17.26
CA GLU A 94 -3.65 11.15 -17.48
C GLU A 94 -2.92 12.37 -16.92
N GLN A 95 -2.44 12.32 -15.67
CA GLN A 95 -1.66 13.40 -15.06
C GLN A 95 -0.37 13.70 -15.83
N GLU A 96 0.34 12.68 -16.32
CA GLU A 96 1.53 12.84 -17.15
C GLU A 96 1.21 13.47 -18.51
N ALA A 97 0.10 13.08 -19.14
CA ALA A 97 -0.34 13.66 -20.41
C ALA A 97 -0.73 15.14 -20.25
N GLU A 98 -1.47 15.48 -19.20
CA GLU A 98 -1.80 16.87 -18.86
C GLU A 98 -0.54 17.70 -18.56
N ALA A 99 0.38 17.16 -17.77
CA ALA A 99 1.66 17.80 -17.48
C ALA A 99 2.46 18.06 -18.77
N GLN A 100 2.55 17.10 -19.68
CA GLN A 100 3.25 17.26 -20.95
C GLN A 100 2.57 18.31 -21.85
N ALA A 101 1.24 18.32 -21.92
CA ALA A 101 0.50 19.32 -22.67
C ALA A 101 0.72 20.74 -22.11
N ALA A 102 0.69 20.89 -20.78
CA ALA A 102 0.99 22.15 -20.11
C ALA A 102 2.42 22.62 -20.42
N LEU A 103 3.42 21.75 -20.34
CA LEU A 103 4.79 22.10 -20.69
C LEU A 103 4.94 22.51 -22.17
N GLN A 104 4.21 21.88 -23.10
CA GLN A 104 4.23 22.26 -24.51
C GLN A 104 3.59 23.62 -24.77
N GLU A 105 2.46 23.92 -24.11
CA GLU A 105 1.82 25.24 -24.19
C GLU A 105 2.73 26.32 -23.58
N ALA A 106 3.32 26.06 -22.42
CA ALA A 106 4.26 26.98 -21.79
C ALA A 106 5.52 27.22 -22.64
N ALA A 107 6.04 26.19 -23.32
CA ALA A 107 7.19 26.33 -24.22
C ALA A 107 6.93 27.28 -25.40
N GLN A 108 5.68 27.43 -25.85
CA GLN A 108 5.33 28.42 -26.88
C GLN A 108 5.44 29.86 -26.36
N SER A 109 5.37 30.05 -25.04
CA SER A 109 5.44 31.34 -24.35
C SER A 109 6.69 31.48 -23.49
N GLU A 110 7.70 30.62 -23.68
CA GLU A 110 8.95 30.67 -22.91
C GLU A 110 9.59 32.06 -23.00
N GLY A 111 10.00 32.61 -21.85
CA GLY A 111 10.56 33.95 -21.77
C GLY A 111 9.54 35.10 -21.81
N GLN A 112 8.24 34.83 -22.07
CA GLN A 112 7.17 35.81 -21.85
C GLN A 112 6.89 35.98 -20.36
N THR A 113 6.16 37.04 -19.99
CA THR A 113 5.78 37.29 -18.59
C THR A 113 4.31 37.03 -18.34
N PHE A 114 3.97 36.52 -17.15
CA PHE A 114 2.60 36.37 -16.68
C PHE A 114 2.42 36.96 -15.27
N GLN A 115 1.16 37.23 -14.89
CA GLN A 115 0.82 37.66 -13.52
C GLN A 115 0.48 36.43 -12.68
N THR A 116 1.14 36.32 -11.55
CA THR A 116 0.83 35.34 -10.50
C THR A 116 -0.38 35.77 -9.68
N GLU A 117 -0.94 34.87 -8.86
CA GLU A 117 -2.08 35.24 -7.99
C GLU A 117 -1.70 36.28 -6.94
N SER A 118 -0.43 36.32 -6.51
CA SER A 118 0.08 37.39 -5.64
C SER A 118 0.08 38.77 -6.29
N GLY A 119 -0.18 38.86 -7.60
CA GLY A 119 -0.13 40.10 -8.39
C GLY A 119 1.27 40.46 -8.88
N ASN A 120 2.24 39.56 -8.72
CA ASN A 120 3.61 39.74 -9.21
C ASN A 120 3.76 39.27 -10.65
N THR A 121 4.61 39.97 -11.39
CA THR A 121 5.01 39.60 -12.75
C THR A 121 6.21 38.68 -12.70
N THR A 122 6.08 37.50 -13.30
CA THR A 122 7.16 36.51 -13.40
C THR A 122 7.31 36.03 -14.84
N THR A 123 8.46 35.43 -15.17
CA THR A 123 8.77 34.93 -16.50
C THR A 123 8.41 33.46 -16.61
N VAL A 124 7.84 33.05 -17.74
CA VAL A 124 7.58 31.64 -18.05
C VAL A 124 8.91 30.90 -18.20
N GLU A 125 9.15 29.96 -17.31
CA GLU A 125 10.30 29.05 -17.36
C GLU A 125 9.82 27.63 -17.69
N VAL A 126 10.60 26.90 -18.47
CA VAL A 126 10.35 25.47 -18.79
C VAL A 126 11.53 24.66 -18.24
N PRO A 127 11.29 23.50 -17.59
CA PRO A 127 12.37 22.65 -17.11
C PRO A 127 13.27 22.23 -18.28
N GLN A 128 14.57 22.54 -18.21
CA GLN A 128 15.52 22.05 -19.22
C GLN A 128 15.78 20.56 -19.02
N SER A 129 15.53 19.75 -20.07
CA SER A 129 16.06 18.38 -20.14
C SER A 129 17.58 18.45 -20.06
N SER A 130 18.15 17.91 -18.99
CA SER A 130 19.61 17.83 -18.77
C SER A 130 20.25 16.89 -19.81
N SER A 131 20.42 17.38 -21.02
CA SER A 131 21.20 16.72 -22.07
C SER A 131 22.67 17.05 -21.83
N ASN A 132 23.42 16.05 -21.38
CA ASN A 132 24.88 15.99 -21.23
C ASN A 132 25.54 16.79 -20.08
N SER A 133 25.93 16.06 -19.02
CA SER A 133 27.34 16.04 -18.60
C SER A 133 27.66 14.75 -17.82
N SER A 134 28.59 14.00 -18.39
CA SER A 134 29.32 12.91 -17.75
C SER A 134 30.07 13.41 -16.52
N SER A 135 29.50 13.26 -15.33
CA SER A 135 30.24 13.20 -14.09
C SER A 135 29.37 12.56 -13.02
N ASN A 136 29.88 11.46 -12.50
CA ASN A 136 29.38 10.65 -11.40
C ASN A 136 28.92 11.51 -10.20
N SER A 137 27.62 11.83 -10.13
CA SER A 137 26.88 12.22 -8.94
C SER A 137 25.39 12.03 -9.22
N SER A 138 24.87 10.85 -8.87
CA SER A 138 23.43 10.58 -8.80
C SER A 138 22.80 11.58 -7.82
N SER A 139 21.96 12.52 -8.28
CA SER A 139 21.13 13.34 -7.37
C SER A 139 20.09 14.26 -8.07
N SER A 140 20.10 14.47 -9.39
CA SER A 140 19.29 15.58 -9.97
C SER A 140 17.89 15.20 -10.47
N SER A 141 17.44 13.96 -10.28
CA SER A 141 16.05 13.56 -10.60
C SER A 141 15.52 12.45 -9.69
N GLU A 142 15.98 12.43 -8.44
CA GLU A 142 15.58 11.37 -7.51
C GLU A 142 14.19 11.67 -6.97
N SER A 143 13.30 10.68 -7.09
CA SER A 143 12.02 10.64 -6.39
C SER A 143 12.24 10.87 -4.90
N VAL A 144 11.30 11.55 -4.24
CA VAL A 144 11.40 11.82 -2.80
C VAL A 144 11.41 10.50 -2.05
N ASN A 145 12.52 10.18 -1.39
CA ASN A 145 12.65 8.96 -0.61
C ASN A 145 12.04 9.15 0.78
N TRP A 146 10.84 8.58 0.98
CA TRP A 146 10.11 8.59 2.25
C TRP A 146 10.47 7.43 3.20
N GLN A 147 11.42 6.56 2.80
CA GLN A 147 11.80 5.36 3.58
C GLN A 147 12.93 5.64 4.58
N SER A 148 13.57 6.81 4.52
CA SER A 148 14.56 7.26 5.51
C SER A 148 13.89 7.75 6.80
N ASP A 149 14.67 7.90 7.87
CA ASP A 149 14.20 8.59 9.07
C ASP A 149 14.10 10.10 8.85
N LYS A 150 13.30 10.77 9.70
CA LYS A 150 13.05 12.21 9.60
C LYS A 150 14.33 13.03 9.62
N ASP A 151 15.30 12.71 10.46
CA ASP A 151 16.51 13.53 10.61
C ASP A 151 17.38 13.43 9.35
N SER A 152 17.50 12.22 8.77
CA SER A 152 18.17 12.00 7.49
C SER A 152 17.47 12.73 6.34
N PHE A 153 16.13 12.62 6.26
CA PHE A 153 15.32 13.33 5.26
C PHE A 153 15.52 14.85 5.36
N VAL A 154 15.36 15.39 6.57
CA VAL A 154 15.50 16.83 6.82
C VAL A 154 16.91 17.28 6.47
N SER A 155 17.95 16.55 6.90
CA SER A 155 19.34 16.91 6.59
C SER A 155 19.63 16.95 5.08
N GLN A 156 19.17 15.95 4.33
CA GLN A 156 19.36 15.89 2.88
C GLN A 156 18.68 17.07 2.18
N TRP A 157 17.41 17.32 2.48
CA TRP A 157 16.63 18.36 1.81
C TRP A 157 16.97 19.76 2.29
N SER A 158 17.38 19.93 3.55
CA SER A 158 17.83 21.22 4.10
C SER A 158 18.94 21.82 3.24
N ALA A 159 19.98 21.04 2.96
CA ALA A 159 21.14 21.52 2.21
C ALA A 159 20.78 21.94 0.78
N ARG A 160 19.93 21.16 0.10
CA ARG A 160 19.46 21.46 -1.27
C ARG A 160 18.62 22.73 -1.30
N ILE A 161 17.65 22.83 -0.39
CA ILE A 161 16.75 23.98 -0.30
C ILE A 161 17.53 25.24 0.12
N ASP A 162 18.44 25.16 1.10
CA ASP A 162 19.26 26.31 1.51
C ASP A 162 20.16 26.80 0.38
N ALA A 163 20.77 25.89 -0.39
CA ALA A 163 21.55 26.26 -1.57
C ALA A 163 20.68 26.99 -2.61
N TYR A 164 19.47 26.49 -2.84
CA TYR A 164 18.52 27.12 -3.75
C TYR A 164 18.00 28.48 -3.23
N LEU A 165 17.76 28.64 -1.94
CA LEU A 165 17.25 29.86 -1.32
C LEU A 165 18.33 30.91 -1.01
N ALA A 166 19.60 30.59 -1.24
CA ALA A 166 20.72 31.47 -0.92
C ALA A 166 20.54 32.87 -1.52
N GLY A 167 20.76 33.90 -0.68
CA GLY A 167 20.65 35.30 -1.07
C GLY A 167 19.22 35.86 -1.12
N SER A 168 18.19 35.08 -0.79
CA SER A 168 16.81 35.57 -0.66
C SER A 168 16.40 35.82 0.80
N PRO A 169 15.25 36.48 1.05
CA PRO A 169 14.67 36.59 2.39
C PRO A 169 14.35 35.25 3.08
N LEU A 170 14.24 34.16 2.31
CA LEU A 170 14.02 32.81 2.81
C LEU A 170 15.33 32.01 3.00
N ALA A 171 16.50 32.62 2.79
CA ALA A 171 17.79 31.96 3.02
C ALA A 171 17.92 31.46 4.47
N GLY A 172 18.38 30.22 4.66
CA GLY A 172 18.56 29.59 5.97
C GLY A 172 17.32 28.86 6.51
N TYR A 173 16.19 28.89 5.80
CA TYR A 173 14.97 28.17 6.17
C TYR A 173 14.84 26.79 5.51
N GLY A 174 15.89 26.27 4.87
CA GLY A 174 15.86 24.97 4.19
C GLY A 174 15.45 23.83 5.12
N SER A 175 15.94 23.83 6.36
CA SER A 175 15.52 22.85 7.38
C SER A 175 14.07 22.97 7.79
N THR A 176 13.55 24.20 7.88
CA THR A 176 12.13 24.45 8.17
C THR A 176 11.24 23.93 7.04
N PHE A 177 11.60 24.19 5.78
CA PHE A 177 10.88 23.66 4.62
C PHE A 177 10.90 22.13 4.59
N ALA A 178 12.07 21.52 4.80
CA ALA A 178 12.20 20.07 4.81
C ALA A 178 11.42 19.42 5.97
N ALA A 179 11.47 20.01 7.16
CA ALA A 179 10.72 19.51 8.32
C ALA A 179 9.21 19.63 8.13
N ALA A 180 8.73 20.77 7.61
CA ALA A 180 7.31 20.94 7.28
C ALA A 180 6.86 19.95 6.20
N ALA A 181 7.66 19.78 5.14
CA ALA A 181 7.38 18.82 4.08
C ALA A 181 7.25 17.40 4.61
N TRP A 182 8.15 17.00 5.53
CA TRP A 182 8.05 15.72 6.23
C TRP A 182 6.76 15.59 7.03
N ASP A 183 6.44 16.61 7.83
CA ASP A 183 5.29 16.57 8.75
C ASP A 183 3.93 16.51 8.02
N TYR A 184 3.87 17.06 6.80
CA TYR A 184 2.63 17.11 6.00
C TYR A 184 2.63 16.20 4.77
N GLY A 185 3.71 15.45 4.51
CA GLY A 185 3.79 14.51 3.40
C GLY A 185 3.74 15.16 2.02
N ILE A 186 4.36 16.33 1.85
CA ILE A 186 4.47 17.00 0.55
C ILE A 186 5.88 16.91 -0.01
N ASP A 187 6.04 17.04 -1.33
CA ASP A 187 7.34 17.15 -1.98
C ASP A 187 8.09 18.37 -1.40
N PRO A 188 9.29 18.18 -0.82
CA PRO A 188 10.03 19.24 -0.16
C PRO A 188 10.47 20.37 -1.10
N ARG A 189 10.44 20.15 -2.42
CA ARG A 189 10.75 21.16 -3.44
C ARG A 189 9.57 22.07 -3.76
N LEU A 190 8.34 21.60 -3.52
CA LEU A 190 7.12 22.26 -4.00
C LEU A 190 6.94 23.65 -3.37
N SER A 191 6.89 23.73 -2.03
CA SER A 191 6.69 25.00 -1.34
C SER A 191 7.78 26.05 -1.62
N PRO A 192 9.09 25.74 -1.63
CA PRO A 192 10.12 26.72 -1.99
C PRO A 192 10.07 27.11 -3.48
N ALA A 193 9.70 26.22 -4.38
CA ALA A 193 9.53 26.54 -5.80
C ALA A 193 8.35 27.50 -6.05
N ILE A 194 7.20 27.28 -5.39
CA ILE A 194 6.07 28.21 -5.46
C ILE A 194 6.48 29.58 -4.90
N ALA A 195 7.22 29.63 -3.79
CA ALA A 195 7.71 30.90 -3.25
C ALA A 195 8.61 31.67 -4.24
N ALA A 196 9.37 30.97 -5.06
CA ALA A 196 10.18 31.58 -6.11
C ALA A 196 9.33 32.19 -7.22
N VAL A 197 8.36 31.44 -7.73
CA VAL A 197 7.42 31.90 -8.77
C VAL A 197 6.58 33.07 -8.28
N GLU A 198 6.04 32.97 -7.07
CA GLU A 198 5.08 33.93 -6.52
C GLU A 198 5.74 35.21 -6.01
N SER A 199 6.97 35.18 -5.47
CA SER A 199 7.54 36.37 -4.81
C SER A 199 9.06 36.50 -4.94
N SER A 200 9.68 35.78 -5.87
CA SER A 200 11.15 35.71 -5.97
C SER A 200 11.79 35.31 -4.63
N LYS A 201 11.26 34.23 -4.04
CA LYS A 201 11.74 33.61 -2.79
C LYS A 201 11.60 34.55 -1.58
N GLY A 202 10.48 35.28 -1.52
CA GLY A 202 10.11 36.17 -0.42
C GLY A 202 10.56 37.62 -0.60
N LEU A 203 11.11 38.00 -1.75
CA LEU A 203 11.57 39.37 -2.02
C LEU A 203 10.42 40.34 -2.29
N TYR A 204 9.39 39.88 -2.98
CA TYR A 204 8.23 40.69 -3.38
C TYR A 204 6.95 40.10 -2.79
N CYS A 205 6.79 40.16 -1.47
CA CYS A 205 5.58 39.64 -0.83
C CYS A 205 4.42 40.65 -0.86
N ALA A 206 3.21 40.17 -1.18
CA ALA A 206 1.98 40.95 -1.07
C ALA A 206 1.65 41.33 0.39
N TYR A 207 2.03 40.47 1.35
CA TYR A 207 1.83 40.65 2.79
C TYR A 207 3.06 40.19 3.58
N PRO A 208 3.31 40.70 4.81
CA PRO A 208 4.42 40.25 5.65
C PRO A 208 4.50 38.73 5.80
N HIS A 209 5.69 38.19 5.51
CA HIS A 209 6.01 36.76 5.51
C HIS A 209 5.10 35.89 4.61
N ASN A 210 4.49 36.47 3.56
CA ASN A 210 3.66 35.73 2.61
C ASN A 210 4.36 35.60 1.25
N ALA A 211 5.22 34.58 1.13
CA ALA A 211 6.01 34.33 -0.08
C ALA A 211 5.20 33.69 -1.22
N TRP A 212 3.96 33.25 -0.97
CA TRP A 212 3.18 32.41 -1.89
C TRP A 212 1.93 33.09 -2.44
N GLY A 213 1.66 34.36 -2.06
CA GLY A 213 0.39 35.00 -2.38
C GLY A 213 -0.82 34.31 -1.71
N TRP A 214 -0.58 33.63 -0.59
CA TRP A 214 -1.56 32.75 0.02
C TRP A 214 -2.64 33.56 0.75
N GLY A 215 -3.77 33.80 0.09
CA GLY A 215 -4.86 34.61 0.63
C GLY A 215 -4.45 36.00 1.10
N ASN A 216 -5.32 36.66 1.86
CA ASN A 216 -5.07 37.99 2.42
C ASN A 216 -4.52 37.90 3.85
N VAL A 217 -3.42 37.15 4.05
CA VAL A 217 -2.87 36.87 5.38
C VAL A 217 -1.42 37.34 5.51
N SER A 218 -1.06 37.73 6.73
CA SER A 218 0.29 38.04 7.16
C SER A 218 0.69 37.13 8.30
N TRP A 219 1.97 36.76 8.37
CA TRP A 219 2.51 36.00 9.49
C TRP A 219 3.57 36.79 10.24
N ASN A 220 3.78 36.39 11.50
CA ASN A 220 4.79 37.01 12.36
C ASN A 220 6.21 36.52 12.07
N SER A 221 6.36 35.39 11.38
CA SER A 221 7.66 34.80 11.02
C SER A 221 7.55 33.93 9.77
N TRP A 222 8.67 33.75 9.07
CA TRP A 222 8.77 32.79 7.96
C TRP A 222 8.48 31.37 8.40
N GLU A 223 8.93 30.96 9.58
CA GLU A 223 8.71 29.60 10.07
C GLU A 223 7.22 29.27 10.24
N THR A 224 6.46 30.16 10.87
CA THR A 224 4.99 30.00 10.96
C THR A 224 4.35 29.97 9.58
N ALA A 225 4.82 30.80 8.64
CA ALA A 225 4.26 30.89 7.31
C ALA A 225 4.54 29.63 6.48
N ILE A 226 5.76 29.08 6.56
CA ILE A 226 6.18 27.85 5.86
C ILE A 226 5.32 26.67 6.32
N TYR A 227 5.15 26.48 7.63
CA TYR A 227 4.30 25.42 8.17
C TYR A 227 2.83 25.59 7.75
N ALA A 228 2.31 26.82 7.81
CA ALA A 228 0.92 27.10 7.42
C ALA A 228 0.68 26.84 5.92
N HIS A 229 1.60 27.27 5.05
CA HIS A 229 1.50 27.05 3.61
C HIS A 229 1.60 25.56 3.26
N THR A 230 2.57 24.84 3.84
CA THR A 230 2.76 23.40 3.63
C THR A 230 1.54 22.60 4.06
N ALA A 231 0.93 22.93 5.21
CA ALA A 231 -0.33 22.34 5.66
C ALA A 231 -1.50 22.62 4.70
N GLY A 232 -1.56 23.85 4.17
CA GLY A 232 -2.55 24.28 3.18
C GLY A 232 -2.44 23.50 1.87
N LEU A 233 -1.22 23.27 1.37
CA LEU A 233 -0.98 22.44 0.19
C LEU A 233 -1.45 21.00 0.42
N ALA A 234 -1.02 20.37 1.52
CA ALA A 234 -1.38 18.98 1.82
C ALA A 234 -2.90 18.76 1.91
N SER A 235 -3.62 19.72 2.51
CA SER A 235 -5.07 19.62 2.69
C SER A 235 -5.89 20.02 1.46
N GLY A 236 -5.38 20.96 0.64
CA GLY A 236 -6.17 21.60 -0.41
C GLY A 236 -5.76 21.25 -1.84
N TYR A 237 -4.51 20.84 -2.06
CA TYR A 237 -3.90 20.72 -3.38
C TYR A 237 -3.17 19.38 -3.62
N GLY A 238 -2.87 18.65 -2.54
CA GLY A 238 -2.10 17.41 -2.58
C GLY A 238 -0.62 17.62 -2.29
N GLY A 239 0.14 16.52 -2.33
CA GLY A 239 1.55 16.50 -1.94
C GLY A 239 2.55 16.78 -3.07
N TYR A 240 2.12 16.79 -4.34
CA TYR A 240 3.01 16.89 -5.50
C TYR A 240 2.48 17.89 -6.51
N LEU A 241 3.37 18.48 -7.30
CA LEU A 241 2.97 19.36 -8.39
C LEU A 241 2.19 18.55 -9.44
N THR A 242 0.95 18.97 -9.71
CA THR A 242 0.11 18.45 -10.78
C THR A 242 -0.45 19.59 -11.60
N TYR A 243 -0.89 19.32 -12.84
CA TYR A 243 -1.53 20.36 -13.63
C TYR A 243 -2.86 20.82 -13.02
N ALA A 244 -3.65 19.90 -12.45
CA ALA A 244 -4.85 20.23 -11.69
C ALA A 244 -4.58 21.17 -10.50
N MET A 245 -3.44 21.02 -9.80
CA MET A 245 -3.00 21.95 -8.77
C MET A 245 -2.82 23.36 -9.36
N ALA A 246 -2.13 23.47 -10.49
CA ALA A 246 -1.91 24.75 -11.17
C ALA A 246 -3.21 25.41 -11.62
N GLN A 247 -4.17 24.63 -12.13
CA GLN A 247 -5.51 25.11 -12.50
C GLN A 247 -6.28 25.67 -11.31
N LYS A 248 -6.08 25.11 -10.12
CA LYS A 248 -6.68 25.59 -8.87
C LYS A 248 -5.92 26.78 -8.28
N TYR A 249 -4.59 26.79 -8.41
CA TYR A 249 -3.73 27.78 -7.79
C TYR A 249 -3.67 29.06 -8.60
N CYS A 250 -3.46 29.01 -9.92
CA CYS A 250 -3.35 30.18 -10.80
C CYS A 250 -4.16 29.98 -12.11
N PRO A 251 -5.50 29.92 -12.03
CA PRO A 251 -6.38 29.54 -13.14
C PRO A 251 -6.12 30.27 -14.48
N PRO A 252 -5.93 31.60 -14.54
CA PRO A 252 -5.76 32.28 -15.83
C PRO A 252 -4.41 31.98 -16.51
N ASN A 253 -3.41 31.52 -15.76
CA ASN A 253 -2.03 31.31 -16.24
C ASN A 253 -1.48 29.93 -15.86
N SER A 254 -2.37 28.94 -15.70
CA SER A 254 -2.08 27.62 -15.11
C SER A 254 -0.89 26.92 -15.77
N SER A 255 -0.81 26.95 -17.10
CA SER A 255 0.26 26.32 -17.87
C SER A 255 1.63 26.97 -17.61
N ALA A 256 1.70 28.30 -17.71
CA ALA A 256 2.88 29.09 -17.39
C ALA A 256 3.32 28.95 -15.92
N TRP A 257 2.36 28.92 -15.00
CA TRP A 257 2.62 28.72 -13.58
C TRP A 257 3.16 27.31 -13.30
N TYR A 258 2.51 26.28 -13.84
CA TYR A 258 2.93 24.89 -13.72
C TYR A 258 4.36 24.70 -14.22
N SER A 259 4.66 25.19 -15.43
CA SER A 259 5.99 25.03 -16.03
C SER A 259 7.07 25.73 -15.19
N SER A 260 6.78 26.93 -14.69
CA SER A 260 7.73 27.73 -13.92
C SER A 260 7.98 27.12 -12.54
N VAL A 261 6.94 26.59 -11.88
CA VAL A 261 7.12 25.84 -10.61
C VAL A 261 7.92 24.56 -10.88
N ALA A 262 7.62 23.82 -11.95
CA ALA A 262 8.37 22.62 -12.32
C ALA A 262 9.85 22.94 -12.60
N ALA A 263 10.13 24.05 -13.28
CA ALA A 263 11.50 24.49 -13.58
C ALA A 263 12.25 24.82 -12.29
N ASN A 264 11.60 25.51 -11.35
CA ASN A 264 12.17 25.83 -10.05
C ASN A 264 12.37 24.59 -9.17
N MET A 265 11.47 23.62 -9.21
CA MET A 265 11.66 22.33 -8.53
C MET A 265 12.85 21.55 -9.08
N ALA A 266 13.13 21.62 -10.38
CA ALA A 266 14.28 20.96 -11.00
C ALA A 266 15.64 21.58 -10.59
N MET A 267 15.64 22.82 -10.07
CA MET A 267 16.84 23.50 -9.57
C MET A 267 17.16 23.20 -8.10
N ILE A 268 16.27 22.52 -7.37
CA ILE A 268 16.43 22.11 -5.97
C ILE A 268 16.90 20.66 -5.94
#